data_AF-A0A9E1ZHL6-F1
#
_entry.id   AF-A0A9E1ZHL6-F1
#
_cell.length_a   1.000
_cell.length_b   1.000
_cell.length_c   1.000
_cell.angle_alpha   90.00
_cell.angle_beta   90.00
_cell.angle_gamma   90.00
#
_symmetry.space_group_name_H-M   'P 1'
#
loop_
_entity.id
_entity.type
_entity.pdbx_description
1 polymer ?
#
loop_
_entity_poly.entity_id
_entity_poly.type
_entity_poly.pdbx_seq_one_letter_code
_entity_poly.pdbx_strand_id
1 'polypeptide(L)'
;MNLHSIDRRSFLQGVGVALALPMLESRARGVQSQRPRRILAIGNHLGFYPQAFFPKEAGADYVSSQTLKNIEKHRKDFTVYSNLDDGAHGGHSGVHAFLSGGIRKEESAGFPEKNISLDQVAAEHSGSTARFPSITAGLAGGTDMCWNRTGVRIPPVNNPAGEQSRPSVRSPFRRKLKSRARLGAKASGPSGKCPRCAS
;
A
#
# COMPACT_ATOMS: atom_id res chain seq x y z
N MET A 1 61.72 -25.65 29.81
CA MET A 1 60.63 -25.85 28.83
C MET A 1 60.95 -24.98 27.63
N ASN A 2 61.35 -25.58 26.50
CA ASN A 2 61.74 -24.83 25.30
C ASN A 2 60.49 -24.21 24.68
N LEU A 3 60.39 -22.89 24.71
CA LEU A 3 59.39 -22.13 23.98
C LEU A 3 59.69 -22.33 22.49
N HIS A 4 58.82 -23.10 21.82
CA HIS A 4 58.87 -23.28 20.38
C HIS A 4 58.97 -21.91 19.68
N SER A 5 60.01 -21.72 18.87
CA SER A 5 60.16 -20.52 18.05
C SER A 5 59.02 -20.51 17.03
N ILE A 6 58.06 -19.62 17.21
CA ILE A 6 57.01 -19.39 16.21
C ILE A 6 57.70 -18.88 14.95
N ASP A 7 57.52 -19.59 13.83
CA ASP A 7 58.09 -19.19 12.55
C ASP A 7 57.54 -17.81 12.15
N ARG A 8 58.45 -16.88 11.85
CA ARG A 8 58.12 -15.49 11.49
C ARG A 8 57.13 -15.43 10.33
N ARG A 9 57.24 -16.39 9.40
CA ARG A 9 56.36 -16.48 8.24
C ARG A 9 54.93 -16.82 8.65
N SER A 10 54.74 -17.79 9.54
CA SER A 10 53.43 -18.17 10.07
C SER A 10 52.80 -17.05 10.90
N PHE A 11 53.60 -16.33 11.69
CA PHE A 11 53.14 -15.18 12.45
C PHE A 11 52.62 -14.05 11.53
N LEU A 12 53.38 -13.69 10.51
CA LEU A 12 52.98 -12.65 9.55
C LEU A 12 51.77 -13.06 8.71
N GLN A 13 51.65 -14.33 8.35
CA GLN A 13 50.46 -14.87 7.65
C GLN A 13 49.20 -14.78 8.54
N GLY A 14 49.31 -15.14 9.82
CA GLY A 14 48.20 -15.04 10.77
C GLY A 14 47.73 -13.60 10.99
N VAL A 15 48.66 -12.65 11.13
CA VAL A 15 48.35 -11.22 11.27
C VAL A 15 47.66 -10.67 10.02
N GLY A 16 48.10 -11.07 8.82
CA GLY A 16 47.46 -10.66 7.56
C GLY A 16 45.99 -11.11 7.46
N VAL A 17 45.68 -12.34 7.89
CA VAL A 17 44.31 -12.86 7.93
C VAL A 17 43.47 -12.12 8.98
N ALA A 18 44.03 -11.86 10.16
CA ALA A 18 43.34 -11.14 11.24
C ALA A 18 43.01 -9.69 10.86
N LEU A 19 43.82 -9.04 10.02
CA LEU A 19 43.54 -7.71 9.48
C LEU A 19 42.59 -7.73 8.27
N ALA A 20 42.59 -8.82 7.49
CA ALA A 20 41.71 -8.97 6.33
C ALA A 20 40.25 -9.29 6.71
N LEU A 21 40.01 -10.01 7.81
CA LEU A 21 38.65 -10.35 8.28
C LEU A 21 37.77 -9.12 8.55
N PRO A 22 38.23 -8.11 9.33
CA PRO A 22 37.47 -6.88 9.55
C PRO A 22 37.24 -6.07 8.27
N MET A 23 38.18 -6.13 7.30
CA MET A 23 38.01 -5.48 6.00
C MET A 23 36.92 -6.16 5.15
N LEU A 24 36.71 -7.48 5.30
CA LEU A 24 35.64 -8.20 4.62
C LEU A 24 34.26 -7.82 5.21
N GLU A 25 34.16 -7.73 6.54
CA GLU A 25 32.98 -7.21 7.25
C GLU A 25 32.69 -5.75 6.86
N SER A 26 33.73 -4.90 6.73
CA SER A 26 33.57 -3.51 6.32
C SER A 26 33.17 -3.33 4.85
N ARG A 27 33.38 -4.33 3.99
CA ARG A 27 32.97 -4.32 2.58
C ARG A 27 31.56 -4.86 2.36
N ALA A 28 31.01 -5.53 3.38
CA ALA A 28 29.58 -5.79 3.52
C ALA A 28 28.80 -4.55 4.03
N ARG A 29 29.25 -3.33 3.66
CA ARG A 29 28.38 -2.16 3.66
C ARG A 29 27.25 -2.46 2.69
N GLY A 30 26.17 -3.00 3.24
CA GLY A 30 24.98 -3.37 2.51
C GLY A 30 24.62 -2.22 1.59
N VAL A 31 24.44 -2.53 0.31
CA VAL A 31 23.82 -1.62 -0.66
C VAL A 31 22.66 -0.98 0.09
N GLN A 32 22.70 0.34 0.28
CA GLN A 32 21.60 1.06 0.90
C GLN A 32 20.39 0.82 0.03
N SER A 33 19.60 -0.19 0.42
CA SER A 33 18.38 -0.56 -0.27
C SER A 33 17.48 0.66 -0.15
N GLN A 34 17.33 1.39 -1.24
CA GLN A 34 16.45 2.55 -1.31
C GLN A 34 15.07 2.06 -0.87
N ARG A 35 14.63 2.53 0.30
CA ARG A 35 13.34 2.13 0.85
C ARG A 35 12.27 2.54 -0.15
N PRO A 36 11.43 1.61 -0.64
CA PRO A 36 10.38 1.96 -1.60
C PRO A 36 9.48 3.04 -1.00
N ARG A 37 9.25 4.12 -1.75
CA ARG A 37 8.22 5.11 -1.42
C ARG A 37 6.85 4.45 -1.58
N ARG A 38 5.93 4.73 -0.66
CA ARG A 38 4.59 4.16 -0.64
C ARG A 38 3.58 5.29 -0.45
N ILE A 39 2.41 5.12 -1.03
CA ILE A 39 1.27 6.04 -0.87
C ILE A 39 0.21 5.31 -0.06
N LEU A 40 -0.39 6.01 0.89
CA LEU A 40 -1.57 5.57 1.63
C LEU A 40 -2.68 6.59 1.38
N ALA A 41 -3.77 6.13 0.79
CA ALA A 41 -4.98 6.91 0.63
C ALA A 41 -6.04 6.40 1.60
N ILE A 42 -6.64 7.31 2.36
CA ILE A 42 -7.72 7.02 3.30
C ILE A 42 -8.93 7.84 2.87
N GLY A 43 -9.98 7.17 2.40
CA GLY A 43 -11.27 7.79 2.15
C GLY A 43 -12.11 7.76 3.42
N ASN A 44 -12.53 8.93 3.90
CA ASN A 44 -13.55 9.02 4.94
C ASN A 44 -14.93 9.16 4.30
N HIS A 45 -15.86 8.28 4.64
CA HIS A 45 -17.24 8.38 4.16
C HIS A 45 -17.87 9.69 4.65
N LEU A 46 -18.62 10.37 3.77
CA LEU A 46 -19.26 11.66 4.04
C LEU A 46 -18.29 12.83 4.32
N GLY A 47 -16.98 12.60 4.23
CA GLY A 47 -15.98 13.65 4.39
C GLY A 47 -15.86 14.21 5.80
N PHE A 48 -15.31 15.40 5.91
CA PHE A 48 -15.19 16.15 7.17
C PHE A 48 -16.18 17.30 7.21
N TYR A 49 -16.57 17.74 8.40
CA TYR A 49 -17.35 18.97 8.55
C TYR A 49 -16.50 20.18 8.11
N PRO A 50 -16.82 20.85 6.98
CA PRO A 50 -15.89 21.79 6.35
C PRO A 50 -15.53 22.98 7.24
N GLN A 51 -16.50 23.52 7.99
CA GLN A 51 -16.31 24.69 8.85
C GLN A 51 -15.33 24.45 10.01
N ALA A 52 -15.20 23.20 10.47
CA ALA A 52 -14.28 22.83 11.55
C ALA A 52 -12.96 22.22 11.03
N PHE A 53 -12.90 21.79 9.77
CA PHE A 53 -11.75 21.11 9.19
C PHE A 53 -10.83 22.05 8.40
N PHE A 54 -11.36 22.86 7.48
CA PHE A 54 -10.51 23.69 6.62
C PHE A 54 -10.05 24.97 7.32
N PRO A 55 -8.75 25.33 7.23
CA PRO A 55 -8.27 26.64 7.64
C PRO A 55 -8.89 27.76 6.79
N LYS A 56 -9.02 28.97 7.37
CA LYS A 56 -9.54 30.15 6.66
C LYS A 56 -8.49 30.83 5.79
N GLU A 57 -7.23 30.73 6.18
CA GLU A 57 -6.09 31.38 5.53
C GLU A 57 -5.20 30.33 4.87
N ALA A 58 -4.53 30.72 3.79
CA ALA A 58 -3.53 29.91 3.12
C ALA A 58 -2.12 30.21 3.66
N GLY A 59 -1.16 29.33 3.34
CA GLY A 59 0.24 29.49 3.71
C GLY A 59 0.70 28.48 4.77
N ALA A 60 2.01 28.41 5.03
CA ALA A 60 2.57 27.46 5.99
C ALA A 60 2.07 27.73 7.43
N ASP A 61 1.79 29.00 7.75
CA ASP A 61 1.51 29.49 9.09
C ASP A 61 0.01 29.75 9.37
N TYR A 62 -0.90 29.14 8.59
CA TYR A 62 -2.34 29.27 8.82
C TYR A 62 -2.73 28.89 10.27
N VAL A 63 -3.73 29.57 10.84
CA VAL A 63 -4.27 29.21 12.16
C VAL A 63 -4.99 27.86 12.09
N SER A 64 -4.58 26.90 12.93
CA SER A 64 -5.15 25.56 12.97
C SER A 64 -6.66 25.59 13.25
N SER A 65 -7.44 24.88 12.42
CA SER A 65 -8.88 24.70 12.60
C SER A 65 -9.19 23.78 13.79
N GLN A 66 -10.44 23.75 14.26
CA GLN A 66 -10.84 23.01 15.45
C GLN A 66 -10.47 21.52 15.37
N THR A 67 -10.67 20.88 14.22
CA THR A 67 -10.35 19.45 14.04
C THR A 67 -8.84 19.21 13.91
N LEU A 68 -8.10 20.14 13.29
CA LEU A 68 -6.66 20.01 13.05
C LEU A 68 -5.82 20.23 14.32
N LYS A 69 -6.35 20.92 15.34
CA LYS A 69 -5.69 21.07 16.65
C LYS A 69 -5.22 19.74 17.25
N ASN A 70 -5.98 18.68 17.05
CA ASN A 70 -5.64 17.34 17.57
C ASN A 70 -4.35 16.75 16.97
N ILE A 71 -3.95 17.22 15.79
CA ILE A 71 -2.74 16.76 15.08
C ILE A 71 -1.72 17.88 14.89
N GLU A 72 -1.87 19.00 15.59
CA GLU A 72 -1.03 20.20 15.44
C GLU A 72 0.46 19.94 15.70
N LYS A 73 0.78 18.95 16.55
CA LYS A 73 2.16 18.49 16.76
C LYS A 73 2.87 18.02 15.48
N HIS A 74 2.12 17.68 14.43
CA HIS A 74 2.61 17.24 13.12
C HIS A 74 2.49 18.32 12.04
N ARG A 75 2.34 19.60 12.41
CA ARG A 75 2.06 20.69 11.45
C ARG A 75 3.03 20.80 10.28
N LYS A 76 4.28 20.36 10.44
CA LYS A 76 5.31 20.35 9.38
C LYS A 76 5.27 19.10 8.49
N ASP A 77 4.46 18.10 8.85
CA ASP A 77 4.38 16.79 8.19
C ASP A 77 3.14 16.63 7.30
N PHE A 78 2.23 17.63 7.27
CA PHE A 78 1.03 17.59 6.43
C PHE A 78 0.68 18.94 5.83
N THR A 79 -0.01 18.89 4.70
CA THR A 79 -0.60 20.05 4.02
C THR A 79 -2.08 19.81 3.84
N VAL A 80 -2.90 20.82 4.11
CA VAL A 80 -4.34 20.78 3.88
C VAL A 80 -4.65 21.53 2.59
N TYR A 81 -5.28 20.84 1.66
CA TYR A 81 -5.77 21.42 0.42
C TYR A 81 -7.28 21.58 0.50
N SER A 82 -7.78 22.79 0.31
CA SER A 82 -9.20 23.12 0.19
C SER A 82 -9.57 23.30 -1.29
N ASN A 83 -10.88 23.31 -1.59
CA ASN A 83 -11.42 23.52 -2.95
C ASN A 83 -10.98 22.48 -3.99
N LEU A 84 -10.70 21.24 -3.55
CA LEU A 84 -10.50 20.08 -4.41
C LEU A 84 -11.81 19.28 -4.62
N ASP A 85 -12.95 19.87 -4.27
CA ASP A 85 -14.26 19.28 -4.56
C ASP A 85 -14.59 19.56 -6.03
N ASP A 86 -14.76 18.49 -6.79
CA ASP A 86 -15.06 18.48 -8.22
C ASP A 86 -16.57 18.49 -8.49
N GLY A 87 -17.40 18.60 -7.45
CA GLY A 87 -18.85 18.54 -7.57
C GLY A 87 -19.39 17.11 -7.72
N ALA A 88 -18.58 16.08 -7.46
CA ALA A 88 -19.07 14.71 -7.43
C ALA A 88 -20.09 14.51 -6.29
N HIS A 89 -21.37 14.47 -6.67
CA HIS A 89 -22.47 14.26 -5.74
C HIS A 89 -22.93 12.80 -5.75
N GLY A 90 -23.27 12.24 -4.59
CA GLY A 90 -23.75 10.85 -4.51
C GLY A 90 -23.92 10.28 -3.11
N GLY A 91 -23.94 11.11 -2.06
CA GLY A 91 -24.06 10.65 -0.67
C GLY A 91 -22.98 9.63 -0.30
N HIS A 92 -23.37 8.54 0.38
CA HIS A 92 -22.46 7.44 0.73
C HIS A 92 -21.73 6.83 -0.47
N SER A 93 -22.31 6.91 -1.67
CA SER A 93 -21.70 6.42 -2.90
C SER A 93 -20.70 7.41 -3.49
N GLY A 94 -20.71 8.69 -3.12
CA GLY A 94 -19.84 9.74 -3.69
C GLY A 94 -18.33 9.46 -3.54
N VAL A 95 -17.94 8.69 -2.52
CA VAL A 95 -16.54 8.28 -2.27
C VAL A 95 -15.93 7.53 -3.47
N HIS A 96 -16.74 6.99 -4.37
CA HIS A 96 -16.26 6.29 -5.55
C HIS A 96 -15.39 7.13 -6.50
N ALA A 97 -15.57 8.45 -6.50
CA ALA A 97 -14.83 9.39 -7.34
C ALA A 97 -13.55 9.93 -6.67
N PHE A 98 -13.35 9.63 -5.38
CA PHE A 98 -12.31 10.26 -4.54
C PHE A 98 -10.89 10.08 -5.08
N LEU A 99 -10.55 8.88 -5.57
CA LEU A 99 -9.22 8.61 -6.13
C LEU A 99 -9.17 8.67 -7.67
N SER A 100 -10.31 8.83 -8.34
CA SER A 100 -10.37 8.97 -9.80
C SER A 100 -10.42 10.44 -10.26
N GLY A 101 -10.23 11.40 -9.33
CA GLY A 101 -10.24 12.83 -9.64
C GLY A 101 -11.62 13.32 -10.09
N GLY A 102 -12.68 12.83 -9.47
CA GLY A 102 -14.06 13.24 -9.78
C GLY A 102 -14.74 12.43 -10.86
N ILE A 103 -13.97 11.64 -11.62
CA ILE A 103 -14.51 10.87 -12.73
C ILE A 103 -15.31 9.69 -12.17
N ARG A 104 -16.62 9.75 -12.36
CA ARG A 104 -17.54 8.68 -11.98
C ARG A 104 -17.42 7.51 -12.94
N LYS A 105 -17.77 6.31 -12.48
CA LYS A 105 -17.72 5.11 -13.32
C LYS A 105 -18.60 5.27 -14.56
N GLU A 106 -19.78 5.86 -14.38
CA GLU A 106 -20.78 6.09 -15.43
C GLU A 106 -20.27 7.06 -16.49
N GLU A 107 -19.41 8.01 -16.11
CA GLU A 107 -18.84 9.05 -16.97
C GLU A 107 -17.50 8.63 -17.59
N SER A 108 -16.88 7.57 -17.08
CA SER A 108 -15.53 7.14 -17.43
C SER A 108 -15.32 6.89 -18.93
N ALA A 109 -16.35 6.51 -19.68
CA ALA A 109 -16.25 6.31 -21.11
C ALA A 109 -15.89 7.59 -21.90
N GLY A 110 -16.17 8.77 -21.35
CA GLY A 110 -15.83 10.06 -21.96
C GLY A 110 -14.38 10.51 -21.76
N PHE A 111 -13.60 9.81 -20.94
CA PHE A 111 -12.23 10.20 -20.58
C PHE A 111 -11.18 9.26 -21.18
N PRO A 112 -10.04 9.77 -21.70
CA PRO A 112 -8.99 8.94 -22.30
C PRO A 112 -8.43 7.86 -21.37
N GLU A 113 -8.25 8.17 -20.09
CA GLU A 113 -7.76 7.24 -19.07
C GLU A 113 -8.89 6.58 -18.26
N LYS A 114 -10.14 6.77 -18.68
CA LYS A 114 -11.33 6.36 -17.95
C LYS A 114 -11.32 6.92 -16.52
N ASN A 115 -11.70 6.10 -15.54
CA ASN A 115 -11.72 6.44 -14.13
C ASN A 115 -10.61 5.72 -13.34
N ILE A 116 -9.45 5.43 -13.96
CA ILE A 116 -8.34 4.80 -13.24
C ILE A 116 -8.00 5.60 -11.98
N SER A 117 -7.86 4.91 -10.85
CA SER A 117 -7.62 5.58 -9.58
C SER A 117 -6.13 5.84 -9.32
N LEU A 118 -5.84 6.91 -8.56
CA LEU A 118 -4.48 7.36 -8.23
C LEU A 118 -3.60 6.25 -7.63
N ASP A 119 -4.17 5.40 -6.78
CA ASP A 119 -3.46 4.26 -6.19
C ASP A 119 -3.06 3.21 -7.24
N GLN A 120 -3.86 3.03 -8.30
CA GLN A 120 -3.55 2.10 -9.39
C GLN A 120 -2.51 2.68 -10.34
N VAL A 121 -2.56 3.99 -10.62
CA VAL A 121 -1.48 4.68 -11.35
C VAL A 121 -0.16 4.54 -10.59
N ALA A 122 -0.18 4.75 -9.27
CA ALA A 122 1.01 4.58 -8.42
C ALA A 122 1.50 3.12 -8.39
N ALA A 123 0.59 2.15 -8.38
CA ALA A 123 0.90 0.72 -8.41
C ALA A 123 1.54 0.29 -9.73
N GLU A 124 1.11 0.84 -10.86
CA GLU A 124 1.74 0.59 -12.17
C GLU A 124 3.16 1.17 -12.23
N HIS A 125 3.38 2.35 -11.63
CA HIS A 125 4.69 3.01 -11.64
C HIS A 125 5.69 2.35 -10.67
N SER A 126 5.27 2.03 -9.45
CA SER A 126 6.17 1.64 -8.35
C SER A 126 5.94 0.24 -7.78
N GLY A 127 4.88 -0.45 -8.21
CA GLY A 127 4.46 -1.74 -7.64
C GLY A 127 5.45 -2.87 -7.87
N SER A 128 6.35 -2.75 -8.86
CA SER A 128 7.42 -3.72 -9.10
C SER A 128 8.40 -3.83 -7.93
N THR A 129 8.52 -2.78 -7.10
CA THR A 129 9.41 -2.72 -5.93
C THR A 129 8.80 -3.32 -4.66
N ALA A 130 7.49 -3.55 -4.66
CA ALA A 130 6.74 -4.07 -3.52
C ALA A 130 6.32 -5.53 -3.74
N ARG A 131 6.10 -6.27 -2.64
CA ARG A 131 5.55 -7.63 -2.70
C ARG A 131 4.14 -7.65 -3.28
N PHE A 132 3.34 -6.65 -2.93
CA PHE A 132 2.01 -6.40 -3.43
C PHE A 132 2.01 -5.00 -4.05
N PRO A 133 1.63 -4.86 -5.34
CA PRO A 133 1.69 -3.58 -6.03
C PRO A 133 0.66 -2.57 -5.52
N SER A 134 -0.51 -3.05 -5.07
CA SER A 134 -1.55 -2.28 -4.39
C SER A 134 -2.29 -3.19 -3.42
N ILE A 135 -2.78 -2.62 -2.32
CA ILE A 135 -3.67 -3.27 -1.36
C ILE A 135 -4.84 -2.31 -1.11
N THR A 136 -6.02 -2.70 -1.56
CA THR A 136 -7.27 -2.02 -1.23
C THR A 136 -7.85 -2.70 0.00
N ALA A 137 -8.12 -1.95 1.07
CA ALA A 137 -8.70 -2.47 2.30
C ALA A 137 -9.90 -1.62 2.73
N GLY A 138 -10.85 -2.23 3.43
CA GLY A 138 -12.04 -1.52 3.89
C GLY A 138 -12.79 -2.28 5.00
N LEU A 139 -13.53 -1.52 5.82
CA LEU A 139 -14.34 -2.06 6.91
C LEU A 139 -15.65 -2.64 6.38
N ALA A 140 -16.08 -3.80 6.90
CA ALA A 140 -17.41 -4.40 6.66
C ALA A 140 -17.86 -4.54 5.18
N GLY A 141 -16.92 -4.62 4.22
CA GLY A 141 -17.21 -4.66 2.78
C GLY A 141 -16.64 -3.47 2.00
N GLY A 142 -16.21 -2.43 2.71
CA GLY A 142 -15.47 -1.27 2.23
C GLY A 142 -16.21 -0.42 1.19
N THR A 143 -15.50 0.56 0.64
CA THR A 143 -16.00 1.52 -0.34
C THR A 143 -15.41 1.29 -1.72
N ASP A 144 -16.12 1.72 -2.74
CA ASP A 144 -15.74 1.55 -4.15
C ASP A 144 -14.75 2.62 -4.61
N MET A 145 -13.58 2.66 -3.98
CA MET A 145 -12.62 3.76 -4.15
C MET A 145 -11.52 3.50 -5.18
N CYS A 146 -11.32 2.24 -5.58
CA CYS A 146 -10.20 1.80 -6.41
C CYS A 146 -10.68 1.22 -7.75
N TRP A 147 -10.08 1.70 -8.84
CA TRP A 147 -10.47 1.41 -10.22
C TRP A 147 -9.24 1.12 -11.06
N ASN A 148 -9.23 -0.02 -11.75
CA ASN A 148 -8.13 -0.33 -12.66
C ASN A 148 -8.22 0.47 -13.98
N ARG A 149 -7.20 0.37 -14.83
CA ARG A 149 -7.13 1.05 -16.14
C ARG A 149 -8.28 0.74 -17.09
N THR A 150 -8.98 -0.39 -16.91
CA THR A 150 -10.13 -0.74 -17.75
C THR A 150 -11.45 -0.19 -17.22
N GLY A 151 -11.45 0.47 -16.05
CA GLY A 151 -12.64 0.98 -15.36
C GLY A 151 -13.37 -0.06 -14.51
N VAL A 152 -12.70 -1.18 -14.20
CA VAL A 152 -13.22 -2.23 -13.34
C VAL A 152 -12.83 -1.96 -11.89
N ARG A 153 -13.83 -2.05 -11.02
CA ARG A 153 -13.69 -1.92 -9.56
C ARG A 153 -12.75 -2.99 -9.01
N ILE A 154 -11.85 -2.57 -8.12
CA ILE A 154 -11.03 -3.48 -7.31
C ILE A 154 -11.68 -3.62 -5.93
N PRO A 155 -12.16 -4.83 -5.56
CA PRO A 155 -12.86 -5.01 -4.30
C PRO A 155 -11.90 -4.86 -3.11
N PRO A 156 -12.34 -4.18 -2.03
CA PRO A 156 -11.55 -4.04 -0.82
C PRO A 156 -11.42 -5.37 -0.09
N VAL A 157 -10.28 -5.54 0.54
CA VAL A 157 -9.99 -6.68 1.40
C VAL A 157 -10.44 -6.34 2.81
N ASN A 158 -11.40 -7.10 3.33
CA ASN A 158 -12.01 -6.91 4.64
C ASN A 158 -11.49 -7.90 5.70
N ASN A 159 -10.69 -8.89 5.30
CA ASN A 159 -10.11 -9.89 6.20
C ASN A 159 -8.58 -9.98 6.01
N PRO A 160 -7.77 -9.58 7.01
CA PRO A 160 -6.31 -9.65 6.94
C PRO A 160 -5.76 -11.06 6.68
N ALA A 161 -6.43 -12.10 7.19
CA ALA A 161 -6.00 -13.49 7.00
C ALA A 161 -6.11 -13.93 5.53
N GLY A 162 -7.09 -13.40 4.79
CA GLY A 162 -7.23 -13.64 3.35
C GLY A 162 -6.09 -13.01 2.54
N GLU A 163 -5.67 -11.80 2.93
CA GLU A 163 -4.63 -11.04 2.21
C GLU A 163 -3.26 -11.72 2.28
N GLN A 164 -2.86 -12.22 3.45
CA GLN A 164 -1.56 -12.88 3.63
C GLN A 164 -1.40 -14.13 2.76
N SER A 165 -2.52 -14.77 2.40
CA SER A 165 -2.53 -15.96 1.54
C SER A 165 -2.41 -15.63 0.04
N ARG A 166 -2.54 -14.35 -0.36
CA ARG A 166 -2.49 -13.96 -1.77
C ARG A 166 -1.10 -14.17 -2.36
N PRO A 167 -0.99 -14.85 -3.51
CA PRO A 167 0.28 -15.05 -4.17
C PRO A 167 0.83 -13.70 -4.64
N SER A 168 2.00 -13.33 -4.15
CA SER A 168 2.75 -12.20 -4.73
C SER A 168 3.04 -12.49 -6.21
N VAL A 169 3.07 -11.44 -7.03
CA VAL A 169 3.48 -11.52 -8.44
C VAL A 169 4.89 -12.11 -8.56
N ARG A 170 5.75 -11.89 -7.55
CA ARG A 170 7.12 -12.45 -7.45
C ARG A 170 7.20 -13.84 -6.81
N SER A 171 6.07 -14.51 -6.54
CA SER A 171 6.11 -15.86 -5.97
C SER A 171 6.62 -16.88 -6.99
N PRO A 172 7.51 -17.83 -6.60
CA PRO A 172 7.97 -18.86 -7.53
C PRO A 172 6.77 -19.63 -8.08
N PHE A 173 6.79 -19.92 -9.38
CA PHE A 173 5.67 -20.49 -10.15
C PHE A 173 5.00 -21.70 -9.45
N ARG A 174 5.81 -22.53 -8.78
CA ARG A 174 5.38 -23.72 -8.01
C ARG A 174 4.47 -23.39 -6.81
N ARG A 175 4.61 -22.22 -6.17
CA ARG A 175 3.70 -21.74 -5.11
C ARG A 175 2.37 -21.24 -5.69
N LYS A 176 2.41 -20.59 -6.86
CA LYS A 176 1.22 -20.08 -7.57
C LYS A 176 0.27 -21.21 -8.00
N LEU A 177 0.82 -22.36 -8.42
CA LEU A 177 0.05 -23.58 -8.71
C LEU A 177 -0.65 -24.14 -7.47
N LYS A 178 0.07 -24.27 -6.35
CA LYS A 178 -0.50 -24.78 -5.08
C LYS A 178 -1.57 -23.86 -4.49
N SER A 179 -1.48 -22.55 -4.67
CA SER A 179 -2.54 -21.61 -4.25
C SER A 179 -3.76 -21.66 -5.17
N ARG A 180 -3.56 -21.80 -6.49
CA ARG A 180 -4.67 -21.95 -7.46
C ARG A 180 -5.46 -23.23 -7.21
N ALA A 181 -4.78 -24.34 -6.90
CA ALA A 181 -5.43 -25.58 -6.51
C ALA A 181 -6.28 -25.44 -5.24
N ARG A 182 -5.79 -24.70 -4.22
CA ARG A 182 -6.55 -24.44 -2.98
C ARG A 182 -7.76 -23.53 -3.17
N LEU A 183 -7.63 -22.51 -4.02
CA LEU A 183 -8.73 -21.60 -4.33
C LEU A 183 -9.80 -22.28 -5.20
N GLY A 184 -9.40 -23.15 -6.14
CA GLY A 184 -10.32 -24.01 -6.88
C GLY A 184 -11.10 -24.96 -5.98
N ALA A 185 -10.44 -25.57 -4.98
CA ALA A 185 -11.09 -26.45 -4.01
C ALA A 185 -12.05 -25.72 -3.04
N LYS A 186 -11.85 -24.43 -2.78
CA LYS A 186 -12.78 -23.60 -1.98
C LYS A 186 -13.96 -23.08 -2.78
N ALA A 187 -13.84 -22.98 -4.11
CA ALA A 187 -14.95 -22.60 -5.00
C ALA A 187 -15.92 -23.76 -5.29
N SER A 188 -15.57 -25.00 -4.92
CA SER A 188 -16.39 -26.21 -5.09
C SER A 188 -16.99 -26.69 -3.76
N GLY A 189 -17.56 -25.80 -2.96
CA GLY A 189 -18.42 -26.17 -1.82
C GLY A 189 -19.84 -26.52 -2.31
N PRO A 190 -20.53 -27.51 -1.72
CA PRO A 190 -21.81 -27.99 -2.23
C PRO A 190 -22.88 -26.90 -2.10
N SER A 191 -23.65 -26.69 -3.17
CA SER A 191 -24.84 -25.85 -3.20
C SER A 191 -25.96 -26.46 -2.36
N GLY A 192 -25.88 -26.26 -1.04
CA GLY A 192 -26.97 -26.57 -0.12
C GLY A 192 -28.14 -25.60 -0.33
N LYS A 193 -29.15 -26.04 -1.08
CA LYS A 193 -30.46 -25.38 -1.14
C LYS A 193 -31.03 -25.33 0.28
N CYS A 194 -31.30 -24.14 0.79
CA CYS A 194 -31.99 -23.93 2.07
C CYS A 194 -33.50 -24.14 1.86
N PRO A 195 -34.14 -25.16 2.46
CA PRO A 195 -35.57 -25.40 2.24
C PRO A 195 -36.36 -24.78 3.40
N ARG A 196 -36.67 -23.48 3.33
CA ARG A 196 -37.69 -22.87 4.23
C ARG A 196 -38.12 -21.45 3.84
N CYS A 197 -38.67 -21.28 2.64
CA CYS A 197 -39.55 -20.15 2.33
C CYS A 197 -40.60 -20.62 1.32
N ALA A 198 -41.61 -21.35 1.80
CA ALA A 198 -42.87 -21.61 1.10
C ALA A 198 -43.94 -21.81 2.17
N SER A 199 -44.53 -20.70 2.62
CA SER A 199 -45.87 -20.59 3.21
C SER A 199 -46.31 -19.16 3.01
#